data_AF-A0A7Y3NWK9-F1
#
_entry.id   AF-A0A7Y3NWK9-F1
#
_cell.length_a   1.000
_cell.length_b   1.000
_cell.length_c   1.000
_cell.angle_alpha   90.00
_cell.angle_beta   90.00
_cell.angle_gamma   90.00
#
_symmetry.space_group_name_H-M   'P 1'
#
loop_
_entity.id
_entity.type
_entity.pdbx_description
1 polymer ?
#
loop_
_entity_poly.entity_id
_entity_poly.type
_entity_poly.pdbx_seq_one_letter_code
_entity_poly.pdbx_strand_id
1 'polypeptide(L)'
;YYSACNGGAIQSAADAWGDQPLRELGARVTGDLDDQCRLFSWPTMRISKAFVHEAVTSWGQRNKLPYLADLGPISDVEITRYNRITNRPEIITLIDVHGHIGKLRAEEFRLALLMDPNRRVKAPPSSFFKIRNDGAYILLVDGHGYGHGVGLSQWGAQALAQRGYAGDYILSYFYPGGRIRKLW
;
A
#
# COMPACT_ATOMS: atom_id res chain seq x y z
N TYR A 1 3.02 4.14 13.39
CA TYR A 1 2.14 3.97 12.22
C TYR A 1 1.00 3.04 12.56
N TYR A 2 -0.21 3.34 12.11
CA TYR A 2 -1.36 2.44 12.22
C TYR A 2 -2.26 2.57 10.99
N SER A 3 -3.00 1.52 10.65
CA SER A 3 -3.99 1.52 9.56
C SER A 3 -5.26 0.80 9.98
N ALA A 4 -6.35 1.00 9.22
CA ALA A 4 -7.63 0.38 9.53
C ALA A 4 -7.53 -1.15 9.46
N CYS A 5 -7.05 -1.69 8.34
CA CYS A 5 -6.95 -3.13 8.09
C CYS A 5 -5.70 -3.44 7.25
N ASN A 6 -4.97 -4.46 7.65
CA ASN A 6 -3.75 -4.91 7.00
C ASN A 6 -4.03 -6.04 6.00
N GLY A 7 -5.22 -6.63 6.00
CA GLY A 7 -5.61 -7.63 4.99
C GLY A 7 -4.76 -8.88 5.08
N GLY A 8 -4.48 -9.30 6.32
CA GLY A 8 -3.66 -10.47 6.65
C GLY A 8 -2.15 -10.32 6.54
N ALA A 9 -1.64 -9.14 6.17
CA ALA A 9 -0.20 -8.89 6.20
C ALA A 9 0.16 -7.43 6.50
N ILE A 10 1.04 -7.22 7.47
CA ILE A 10 1.66 -5.93 7.82
C ILE A 10 2.73 -5.59 6.78
N GLN A 11 2.70 -4.37 6.25
CA GLN A 11 3.73 -3.76 5.42
C GLN A 11 4.85 -3.18 6.28
N SER A 12 6.10 -3.23 5.81
CA SER A 12 7.19 -2.53 6.51
C SER A 12 7.16 -1.03 6.24
N ALA A 13 7.59 -0.22 7.21
CA ALA A 13 7.75 1.23 7.00
C ALA A 13 8.80 1.55 5.92
N ALA A 14 9.88 0.76 5.87
CA ALA A 14 10.93 0.91 4.87
C ALA A 14 10.41 0.68 3.44
N ASP A 15 9.50 -0.28 3.25
CA ASP A 15 8.93 -0.57 1.93
C ASP A 15 7.88 0.46 1.53
N ALA A 16 7.00 0.85 2.47
CA ALA A 16 5.94 1.83 2.23
C ALA A 16 6.48 3.24 2.00
N TRP A 17 7.42 3.69 2.84
CA TRP A 17 7.82 5.10 2.97
C TRP A 17 9.29 5.38 2.67
N GLY A 18 10.13 4.34 2.65
CA GLY A 18 11.57 4.53 2.56
C GLY A 18 12.23 4.92 3.87
N ASP A 19 11.54 4.72 4.99
CA ASP A 19 12.12 4.85 6.32
C ASP A 19 13.32 3.91 6.52
N GLN A 20 14.16 4.23 7.50
CA GLN A 20 15.17 3.28 7.96
C GLN A 20 14.51 1.98 8.41
N PRO A 21 15.04 0.81 8.02
CA PRO A 21 14.48 -0.47 8.45
C PRO A 21 14.47 -0.60 9.99
N LEU A 22 13.28 -0.72 10.56
CA LEU A 22 13.07 -0.94 11.99
C LEU A 22 12.32 -2.24 12.21
N ARG A 23 12.74 -3.03 13.20
CA ARG A 23 12.13 -4.32 13.52
C ARG A 23 10.67 -4.16 13.95
N GLU A 24 10.40 -3.11 14.73
CA GLU A 24 9.10 -2.74 15.28
C GLU A 24 8.09 -2.39 14.18
N LEU A 25 8.58 -2.01 13.01
CA LEU A 25 7.81 -1.60 11.84
C LEU A 25 8.15 -2.47 10.62
N GLY A 26 8.57 -3.72 10.87
CA GLY A 26 8.88 -4.70 9.84
C GLY A 26 7.64 -5.36 9.25
N ALA A 27 7.79 -5.93 8.06
CA ALA A 27 6.74 -6.70 7.41
C ALA A 27 6.48 -8.01 8.17
N ARG A 28 5.20 -8.37 8.36
CA ARG A 28 4.82 -9.60 9.08
C ARG A 28 3.46 -10.12 8.62
N VAL A 29 3.34 -11.42 8.42
CA VAL A 29 2.04 -12.07 8.14
C VAL A 29 1.21 -12.12 9.42
N THR A 30 -0.05 -11.69 9.34
CA THR A 30 -1.01 -11.71 10.46
C THR A 30 -2.17 -12.69 10.26
N GLY A 31 -2.31 -13.30 9.07
CA GLY A 31 -3.32 -14.31 8.79
C GLY A 31 -4.72 -13.71 8.73
N ASP A 32 -5.68 -14.31 9.42
CA ASP A 32 -7.08 -13.89 9.48
C ASP A 32 -7.38 -12.89 10.60
N LEU A 33 -6.36 -12.33 11.26
CA LEU A 33 -6.56 -11.52 12.47
C LEU A 33 -7.52 -10.33 12.27
N ASP A 34 -7.57 -9.76 11.07
CA ASP A 34 -8.45 -8.65 10.70
C ASP A 34 -9.52 -9.02 9.66
N ASP A 35 -9.90 -10.29 9.58
CA ASP A 35 -10.88 -10.85 8.62
C ASP A 35 -12.28 -10.24 8.74
N GLN A 36 -12.67 -9.77 9.93
CA GLN A 36 -13.93 -9.05 10.15
C GLN A 36 -13.97 -7.67 9.46
N CYS A 37 -12.84 -7.17 8.98
CA CYS A 37 -12.83 -5.96 8.17
C CYS A 37 -13.54 -6.22 6.84
N ARG A 38 -14.57 -5.42 6.52
CA ARG A 38 -15.25 -5.46 5.21
C ARG A 38 -14.31 -5.28 4.01
N LEU A 39 -13.16 -4.67 4.23
CA LEU A 39 -12.11 -4.45 3.22
C LEU A 39 -10.89 -5.35 3.43
N PHE A 40 -11.00 -6.41 4.23
CA PHE A 40 -9.97 -7.44 4.34
C PHE A 40 -9.59 -7.98 2.96
N SER A 41 -10.61 -8.21 2.13
CA SER A 41 -10.49 -8.34 0.68
C SER A 41 -11.44 -7.34 -0.01
N TRP A 42 -11.10 -6.92 -1.22
CA TRP A 42 -11.93 -6.02 -2.02
C TRP A 42 -11.94 -6.42 -3.50
N PRO A 43 -13.05 -6.16 -4.22
CA PRO A 43 -13.25 -6.67 -5.58
C PRO A 43 -12.29 -6.03 -6.59
N THR A 44 -12.12 -6.69 -7.73
CA THR A 44 -11.30 -6.17 -8.83
C THR A 44 -11.67 -4.73 -9.19
N MET A 45 -10.66 -3.87 -9.29
CA MET A 45 -10.81 -2.50 -9.74
C MET A 45 -10.21 -2.35 -11.14
N ARG A 46 -10.91 -1.65 -12.03
CA ARG A 46 -10.44 -1.34 -13.37
C ARG A 46 -10.15 0.14 -13.47
N ILE A 47 -8.94 0.50 -13.88
CA ILE A 47 -8.45 1.88 -13.94
C ILE A 47 -7.88 2.14 -15.34
N SER A 48 -8.25 3.26 -15.96
CA SER A 48 -7.67 3.67 -17.24
C SER A 48 -6.20 4.03 -17.08
N LYS A 49 -5.34 3.57 -18.00
CA LYS A 49 -3.92 3.95 -18.04
C LYS A 49 -3.73 5.44 -18.28
N ALA A 50 -4.66 6.10 -18.99
CA ALA A 50 -4.66 7.55 -19.14
C ALA A 50 -4.85 8.26 -17.78
N PHE A 51 -5.72 7.75 -16.91
CA PHE A 51 -5.90 8.33 -15.59
C PHE A 51 -4.76 7.98 -14.63
N VAL A 52 -4.14 6.81 -14.78
CA VAL A 52 -2.89 6.49 -14.08
C VAL A 52 -1.79 7.48 -14.48
N HIS A 53 -1.65 7.75 -15.79
CA HIS A 53 -0.71 8.74 -16.32
C HIS A 53 -0.91 10.12 -15.67
N GLU A 54 -2.13 10.68 -15.75
CA GLU A 54 -2.45 11.98 -15.15
C GLU A 54 -2.11 12.06 -13.65
N ALA A 55 -2.49 11.02 -12.89
CA ALA A 55 -2.25 10.94 -11.46
C ALA A 55 -0.76 10.88 -11.12
N VAL A 56 0.01 10.06 -11.85
CA VAL A 56 1.46 9.92 -11.66
C VAL A 56 2.21 11.17 -12.06
N THR A 57 1.85 11.80 -13.19
CA THR A 57 2.45 13.07 -13.62
C THR A 57 2.23 14.15 -12.56
N SER A 58 1.00 14.27 -12.05
CA SER A 58 0.66 15.21 -10.98
C SER A 58 1.44 14.92 -9.69
N TRP A 59 1.58 13.64 -9.33
CA TRP A 59 2.39 13.21 -8.19
C TRP A 59 3.87 13.54 -8.37
N GLY A 60 4.42 13.31 -9.56
CA GLY A 60 5.79 13.62 -9.92
C GLY A 60 6.08 15.11 -9.80
N GLN A 61 5.21 15.96 -10.35
CA GLN A 61 5.32 17.42 -10.23
C GLN A 61 5.27 17.89 -8.78
N ARG A 62 4.31 17.40 -7.99
CA ARG A 62 4.15 17.74 -6.57
C ARG A 62 5.39 17.42 -5.75
N ASN A 63 6.00 16.28 -6.02
CA ASN A 63 7.14 15.77 -5.24
C ASN A 63 8.50 16.07 -5.89
N LYS A 64 8.53 16.88 -6.97
CA LYS A 64 9.76 17.23 -7.71
C LYS A 64 10.52 16.00 -8.23
N LEU A 65 9.79 15.05 -8.81
CA LEU A 65 10.30 13.80 -9.37
C LEU A 65 10.16 13.84 -10.91
N PRO A 66 11.15 14.39 -11.65
CA PRO A 66 11.06 14.55 -13.11
C PRO A 66 10.89 13.21 -13.84
N TYR A 67 11.51 12.14 -13.35
CA TYR A 67 11.36 10.78 -13.91
C TYR A 67 9.93 10.20 -13.82
N LEU A 68 9.02 10.83 -13.07
CA LEU A 68 7.59 10.53 -13.09
C LEU A 68 6.78 11.63 -13.79
N ALA A 69 7.15 12.89 -13.57
CA ALA A 69 6.45 14.05 -14.13
C ALA A 69 6.53 14.09 -15.66
N ASP A 70 7.66 13.65 -16.22
CA ASP A 70 7.97 13.78 -17.64
C ASP A 70 7.68 12.49 -18.43
N LEU A 71 7.12 11.46 -17.80
CA LEU A 71 6.68 10.26 -18.50
C LEU A 71 5.63 10.61 -19.55
N GLY A 72 5.69 9.97 -20.72
CA GLY A 72 4.61 10.01 -21.70
C GLY A 72 3.40 9.18 -21.28
N PRO A 73 2.41 9.02 -22.17
CA PRO A 73 1.25 8.16 -21.94
C PRO A 73 1.67 6.76 -21.50
N ILE A 74 1.08 6.28 -20.40
CA ILE A 74 1.43 4.98 -19.83
C ILE A 74 0.95 3.84 -20.74
N SER A 75 1.89 2.99 -21.16
CA SER A 75 1.65 1.79 -21.96
C SER A 75 1.54 0.55 -21.08
N ASP A 76 2.32 0.44 -20.00
CA ASP A 76 2.33 -0.71 -19.11
C ASP A 76 2.59 -0.33 -17.65
N VAL A 77 2.08 -1.18 -16.74
CA VAL A 77 2.24 -1.04 -15.29
C VAL A 77 2.51 -2.42 -14.70
N GLU A 78 3.63 -2.56 -14.00
CA GLU A 78 4.07 -3.84 -13.44
C GLU A 78 4.46 -3.70 -11.97
N ILE A 79 4.22 -4.75 -11.17
CA ILE A 79 4.85 -4.86 -9.86
C ILE A 79 6.17 -5.60 -10.07
N THR A 80 7.29 -4.89 -9.92
CA THR A 80 8.63 -5.44 -10.17
C THR A 80 9.34 -5.91 -8.91
N ARG A 81 8.81 -5.57 -7.73
CA ARG A 81 9.32 -6.09 -6.46
C ARG A 81 8.20 -6.34 -5.47
N TYR A 82 8.27 -7.48 -4.81
CA TYR A 82 7.40 -7.89 -3.73
C TYR A 82 8.21 -8.10 -2.45
N ASN A 83 7.57 -7.86 -1.32
CA ASN A 83 8.13 -8.18 -0.03
C ASN A 83 8.23 -9.70 0.13
N ARG A 84 9.42 -10.17 0.50
CA ARG A 84 9.74 -11.60 0.56
C ARG A 84 9.00 -12.35 1.67
N ILE A 85 8.47 -11.64 2.67
CA ILE A 85 7.76 -12.22 3.82
C ILE A 85 6.25 -12.20 3.57
N THR A 86 5.72 -11.06 3.13
CA THR A 86 4.27 -10.81 3.07
C THR A 86 3.70 -10.88 1.67
N ASN A 87 4.55 -10.93 0.65
CA ASN A 87 4.18 -10.82 -0.76
C ASN A 87 3.38 -9.54 -1.08
N ARG A 88 3.48 -8.51 -0.22
CA ARG A 88 2.95 -7.19 -0.53
C ARG A 88 3.77 -6.55 -1.65
N PRO A 89 3.15 -5.84 -2.59
CA PRO A 89 3.88 -5.04 -3.57
C PRO A 89 4.79 -4.02 -2.88
N GLU A 90 6.03 -3.92 -3.33
CA GLU A 90 6.97 -2.90 -2.87
C GLU A 90 7.19 -1.84 -3.94
N ILE A 91 7.51 -2.25 -5.18
CA ILE A 91 7.81 -1.34 -6.27
C ILE A 91 6.88 -1.61 -7.44
N ILE A 92 6.29 -0.54 -7.95
CA ILE A 92 5.59 -0.49 -9.21
C ILE A 92 6.49 0.20 -10.24
N THR A 93 6.58 -0.39 -11.42
CA THR A 93 7.24 0.17 -12.59
C THR A 93 6.17 0.59 -13.59
N LEU A 94 6.33 1.79 -14.11
CA LEU A 94 5.51 2.39 -15.14
C LEU A 94 6.35 2.49 -16.41
N ILE A 95 5.79 2.07 -17.53
CA ILE A 95 6.43 2.15 -18.84
C ILE A 95 5.53 3.02 -19.71
N ASP A 96 6.09 4.05 -20.33
CA ASP A 96 5.34 4.88 -21.29
C ASP A 96 5.37 4.28 -22.71
N VAL A 97 4.63 4.87 -23.64
CA VAL A 97 4.59 4.44 -25.06
C VAL A 97 5.92 4.61 -25.80
N HIS A 98 6.87 5.37 -25.25
CA HIS A 98 8.21 5.59 -25.79
C HIS A 98 9.26 4.68 -25.16
N GLY A 99 8.88 3.88 -24.15
CA GLY A 99 9.77 2.98 -23.42
C GLY A 99 10.51 3.65 -22.26
N HIS A 100 10.18 4.88 -21.88
CA HIS A 100 10.71 5.48 -20.65
C HIS A 100 10.11 4.80 -19.42
N ILE A 101 10.90 4.77 -18.36
CA ILE A 101 10.60 4.02 -17.15
C ILE A 101 10.51 4.96 -15.95
N GLY A 102 9.39 4.92 -15.24
CA GLY A 102 9.24 5.48 -13.91
C GLY A 102 9.07 4.39 -12.88
N LYS A 103 9.69 4.54 -11.71
CA LYS A 103 9.54 3.59 -10.60
C LYS A 103 9.12 4.33 -9.35
N LEU A 104 8.17 3.76 -8.63
CA LEU A 104 7.69 4.28 -7.36
C LEU A 104 7.29 3.15 -6.43
N ARG A 105 7.23 3.43 -5.15
CA ARG A 105 6.72 2.46 -4.17
C ARG A 105 5.24 2.20 -4.42
N ALA A 106 4.78 1.00 -4.10
CA ALA A 106 3.38 0.64 -4.27
C ALA A 106 2.43 1.56 -3.48
N GLU A 107 2.86 2.04 -2.32
CA GLU A 107 2.08 2.99 -1.53
C GLU A 107 2.13 4.41 -2.11
N GLU A 108 3.25 4.83 -2.70
CA GLU A 108 3.32 6.11 -3.46
C GLU A 108 2.40 6.07 -4.68
N PHE A 109 2.30 4.93 -5.38
CA PHE A 109 1.35 4.75 -6.47
C PHE A 109 -0.09 4.89 -5.99
N ARG A 110 -0.46 4.24 -4.88
CA ARG A 110 -1.79 4.40 -4.27
C ARG A 110 -2.07 5.86 -3.92
N LEU A 111 -1.10 6.55 -3.32
CA LEU A 111 -1.24 7.96 -2.96
C LEU A 111 -1.33 8.87 -4.18
N ALA A 112 -0.61 8.59 -5.26
CA ALA A 112 -0.75 9.29 -6.53
C ALA A 112 -2.19 9.21 -7.05
N LEU A 113 -2.78 8.01 -7.06
CA LEU A 113 -4.18 7.82 -7.46
C LEU A 113 -5.17 8.51 -6.49
N LEU A 114 -4.87 8.50 -5.18
CA LEU A 114 -5.71 9.14 -4.16
C LEU A 114 -5.69 10.67 -4.25
N MET A 115 -4.54 11.22 -4.60
CA MET A 115 -4.28 12.66 -4.68
C MET A 115 -4.41 13.21 -6.10
N ASP A 116 -4.98 12.41 -7.02
CA ASP A 116 -5.36 12.86 -8.36
C ASP A 116 -6.20 14.14 -8.24
N PRO A 117 -5.70 15.29 -8.72
CA PRO A 117 -6.40 16.57 -8.58
C PRO A 117 -7.75 16.59 -9.30
N ASN A 118 -7.90 15.76 -10.34
CA ASN A 118 -9.11 15.69 -11.15
C ASN A 118 -10.14 14.68 -10.59
N ARG A 119 -9.78 13.92 -9.55
CA ARG A 119 -10.62 12.88 -8.93
C ARG A 119 -11.23 11.90 -9.96
N ARG A 120 -10.50 11.61 -11.02
CA ARG A 120 -10.89 10.68 -12.10
C ARG A 120 -10.74 9.24 -11.67
N VAL A 121 -9.80 8.97 -10.76
CA VAL A 121 -9.54 7.63 -10.25
C VAL A 121 -10.12 7.47 -8.85
N LYS A 122 -10.87 6.38 -8.65
CA LYS A 122 -11.12 5.87 -7.30
C LYS A 122 -9.88 5.11 -6.86
N ALA A 123 -9.11 5.68 -5.92
CA ALA A 123 -7.93 5.02 -5.40
C ALA A 123 -8.28 3.67 -4.73
N PRO A 124 -7.41 2.66 -4.85
CA PRO A 124 -7.62 1.39 -4.17
C PRO A 124 -7.54 1.58 -2.64
N PRO A 125 -8.29 0.79 -1.86
CA PRO A 125 -8.27 0.88 -0.39
C PRO A 125 -6.87 0.75 0.22
N SER A 126 -5.99 -0.04 -0.40
CA SER A 126 -4.60 -0.25 0.03
C SER A 126 -3.68 -0.43 -1.18
N SER A 127 -2.38 -0.59 -0.92
CA SER A 127 -1.36 -0.98 -1.90
C SER A 127 -1.16 -2.50 -1.99
N PHE A 128 -1.99 -3.30 -1.32
CA PHE A 128 -1.90 -4.75 -1.37
C PHE A 128 -2.86 -5.32 -2.42
N PHE A 129 -2.33 -5.50 -3.62
CA PHE A 129 -3.03 -6.03 -4.79
C PHE A 129 -2.04 -6.61 -5.80
N LYS A 130 -2.55 -7.27 -6.83
CA LYS A 130 -1.80 -7.60 -8.05
C LYS A 130 -2.26 -6.73 -9.20
N ILE A 131 -1.40 -6.53 -10.19
CA ILE A 131 -1.71 -5.76 -11.41
C ILE A 131 -1.78 -6.71 -12.59
N ARG A 132 -2.77 -6.50 -13.47
CA ARG A 132 -2.82 -7.07 -14.82
C ARG A 132 -3.09 -5.96 -15.84
N ASN A 133 -2.33 -5.92 -16.92
CA ASN A 133 -2.59 -5.01 -18.04
C ASN A 133 -3.74 -5.55 -18.91
N ASP A 134 -4.68 -4.68 -19.28
CA ASP A 134 -5.88 -4.99 -20.07
C ASP A 134 -6.10 -3.88 -21.11
N GLY A 135 -5.32 -3.91 -22.18
CA GLY A 135 -5.34 -2.89 -23.23
C GLY A 135 -5.08 -1.49 -22.67
N ALA A 136 -6.07 -0.60 -22.80
CA ALA A 136 -6.04 0.78 -22.28
C ALA A 136 -6.23 0.89 -20.76
N TYR A 137 -6.39 -0.24 -20.06
CA TYR A 137 -6.70 -0.30 -18.64
C TYR A 137 -5.68 -1.15 -17.89
N ILE A 138 -5.66 -0.97 -16.58
CA ILE A 138 -5.10 -1.92 -15.63
C ILE A 138 -6.21 -2.49 -14.76
N LEU A 139 -6.08 -3.75 -14.39
CA LEU A 139 -6.91 -4.42 -13.41
C LEU A 139 -6.09 -4.58 -12.12
N LEU A 140 -6.58 -4.02 -11.03
CA LEU A 140 -6.10 -4.33 -9.69
C LEU A 140 -6.93 -5.52 -9.18
N VAL A 141 -6.28 -6.67 -9.03
CA VAL A 141 -6.91 -7.94 -8.63
C VAL A 141 -6.34 -8.43 -7.30
N ASP A 142 -7.01 -9.38 -6.65
CA ASP A 142 -6.61 -9.94 -5.36
C ASP A 142 -6.28 -8.82 -4.34
N GLY A 143 -7.20 -7.87 -4.21
CA GLY A 143 -7.00 -6.70 -3.37
C GLY A 143 -7.32 -6.97 -1.91
N HIS A 144 -6.46 -6.52 -1.00
CA HIS A 144 -6.57 -6.79 0.44
C HIS A 144 -6.33 -5.57 1.33
N GLY A 145 -7.02 -5.47 2.45
CA GLY A 145 -6.80 -4.46 3.48
C GLY A 145 -7.24 -3.03 3.11
N TYR A 146 -7.15 -2.14 4.10
CA TYR A 146 -7.53 -0.74 4.02
C TYR A 146 -6.56 0.17 4.79
N GLY A 147 -5.93 1.08 4.06
CA GLY A 147 -4.83 1.90 4.53
C GLY A 147 -3.46 1.34 4.12
N HIS A 148 -2.40 1.95 4.63
CA HIS A 148 -1.03 1.66 4.20
C HIS A 148 -0.48 0.32 4.75
N GLY A 149 -1.10 -0.25 5.78
CA GLY A 149 -0.77 -1.58 6.32
C GLY A 149 0.45 -1.62 7.25
N VAL A 150 1.00 -0.48 7.68
CA VAL A 150 2.24 -0.41 8.48
C VAL A 150 1.89 -0.33 9.96
N GLY A 151 2.48 -1.20 10.79
CA GLY A 151 2.27 -1.23 12.23
C GLY A 151 0.90 -1.80 12.61
N LEU A 152 0.16 -1.10 13.48
CA LEU A 152 -1.07 -1.60 14.08
C LEU A 152 -2.26 -1.64 13.10
N SER A 153 -2.90 -2.81 12.97
CA SER A 153 -4.23 -2.95 12.37
C SER A 153 -5.30 -2.60 13.41
N GLN A 154 -6.16 -1.62 13.15
CA GLN A 154 -7.24 -1.27 14.07
C GLN A 154 -8.23 -2.44 14.24
N TRP A 155 -8.61 -3.09 13.14
CA TRP A 155 -9.44 -4.29 13.16
C TRP A 155 -8.75 -5.46 13.87
N GLY A 156 -7.44 -5.65 13.62
CA GLY A 156 -6.70 -6.71 14.30
C GLY A 156 -6.52 -6.44 15.81
N ALA A 157 -6.35 -5.18 16.21
CA ALA A 157 -6.32 -4.78 17.61
C ALA A 157 -7.67 -5.04 18.30
N GLN A 158 -8.78 -4.71 17.62
CA GLN A 158 -10.12 -5.04 18.10
C GLN A 158 -10.33 -6.55 18.25
N ALA A 159 -9.90 -7.36 17.28
CA ALA A 159 -10.00 -8.82 17.35
C ALA A 159 -9.20 -9.39 18.54
N LEU A 160 -7.99 -8.90 18.79
CA LEU A 160 -7.21 -9.28 19.98
C LEU A 160 -7.92 -8.85 21.28
N ALA A 161 -8.47 -7.64 21.33
CA ALA A 161 -9.22 -7.17 22.50
C ALA A 161 -10.47 -8.02 22.77
N GLN A 162 -11.21 -8.41 21.73
CA GLN A 162 -12.36 -9.31 21.84
C GLN A 162 -11.96 -10.72 22.31
N ARG A 163 -10.74 -11.16 22.02
CA ARG A 163 -10.14 -12.40 22.55
C ARG A 163 -9.61 -12.26 23.98
N GLY A 164 -9.76 -11.09 24.61
CA GLY A 164 -9.39 -10.85 26.01
C GLY A 164 -7.96 -10.36 26.22
N TYR A 165 -7.20 -10.05 25.16
CA TYR A 165 -5.85 -9.51 25.30
C TYR A 165 -5.86 -8.05 25.74
N ALA A 166 -5.00 -7.71 26.69
CA ALA A 166 -4.82 -6.34 27.17
C ALA A 166 -4.04 -5.47 26.16
N GLY A 167 -4.15 -4.14 26.33
CA GLY A 167 -3.57 -3.17 25.40
C GLY A 167 -2.05 -3.26 25.26
N ASP A 168 -1.35 -3.62 26.34
CA ASP A 168 0.10 -3.84 26.34
C ASP A 168 0.51 -5.02 25.47
N TYR A 169 -0.24 -6.12 25.52
CA TYR A 169 -0.05 -7.25 24.63
C TYR A 169 -0.32 -6.86 23.18
N ILE A 170 -1.42 -6.14 22.91
CA ILE A 170 -1.79 -5.70 21.55
C ILE A 170 -0.68 -4.82 20.96
N LEU A 171 -0.17 -3.86 21.73
CA LEU A 171 0.93 -3.00 21.28
C LEU A 171 2.21 -3.81 21.06
N SER A 172 2.55 -4.74 21.95
CA SER A 172 3.74 -5.60 21.81
C SER A 172 3.63 -6.53 20.60
N TYR A 173 2.42 -6.97 20.26
CA TYR A 173 2.17 -7.77 19.06
C TYR A 173 2.44 -6.94 17.79
N PHE A 174 1.88 -5.73 17.69
CA PHE A 174 2.01 -4.90 16.48
C PHE A 174 3.34 -4.15 16.36
N TYR A 175 4.03 -3.92 17.47
CA TYR A 175 5.33 -3.24 17.51
C TYR A 175 6.37 -4.08 18.27
N PRO A 176 6.88 -5.18 17.68
CA PRO A 176 7.76 -6.11 18.37
C PRO A 176 9.06 -5.44 18.84
N GLY A 177 9.32 -5.45 20.16
CA GLY A 177 10.48 -4.77 20.75
C GLY A 177 10.18 -3.36 21.29
N GLY A 178 9.01 -2.80 20.96
CA GLY A 178 8.51 -1.56 21.54
C GLY A 178 8.35 -1.65 23.06
N ARG A 179 8.60 -0.54 23.75
CA ARG A 179 8.48 -0.45 25.22
C ARG A 179 7.46 0.59 25.60
N ILE A 180 6.54 0.23 26.49
CA ILE A 180 5.59 1.15 27.10
C ILE A 180 6.29 1.87 28.25
N ARG A 181 6.19 3.20 28.27
CA ARG A 181 6.73 4.03 29.35
C ARG A 181 5.67 5.01 29.80
N LYS A 182 5.47 5.10 31.12
CA LYS A 182 4.72 6.20 31.73
C LYS A 182 5.57 7.46 31.63
N LEU A 183 5.05 8.51 30.99
CA LEU A 183 5.76 9.78 30.82
C LEU A 183 5.44 10.77 31.95
N TRP A 184 4.26 10.66 32.56
CA TRP A 184 3.77 11.44 33.70
C TRP A 184 2.85 10.59 34.56
#